data_AF-C4XH59-F1
#
_entry.id   AF-C4XH59-F1
#
_cell.length_a   1.000
_cell.length_b   1.000
_cell.length_c   1.000
_cell.angle_alpha   90.00
_cell.angle_beta   90.00
_cell.angle_gamma   90.00
#
_symmetry.space_group_name_H-M   'P 1'
#
loop_
_entity.id
_entity.type
_entity.pdbx_description
1 polymer ?
#
loop_
_entity_poly.entity_id
_entity_poly.type
_entity_poly.pdbx_seq_one_letter_code
_entity_poly.pdbx_strand_id
1 'polypeptide(L)' 'MAQDNTLTYYLEMIEQAPSYQDLVFIRNRIFDAVEATLPKEDVDTVKRTWTARAKDESVPVVPPGQGKTA' A
#
# COMPACT_ATOMS: atom_id res chain seq x y z
N MET A 1 -10.87 1.23 18.93
CA MET A 1 -11.94 0.56 18.14
C MET A 1 -12.01 1.10 16.71
N ALA A 2 -12.23 2.40 16.45
CA ALA A 2 -12.26 2.91 15.07
C ALA A 2 -10.86 3.07 14.44
N GLN A 3 -9.85 3.41 15.25
CA GLN A 3 -8.47 3.66 14.79
C GLN A 3 -7.76 2.36 14.39
N ASP A 4 -7.92 1.29 15.18
CA ASP A 4 -7.38 -0.05 14.89
C ASP A 4 -7.90 -0.61 13.55
N ASN A 5 -9.19 -0.40 13.26
CA ASN A 5 -9.80 -0.77 11.99
C ASN A 5 -9.24 0.04 10.81
N THR A 6 -8.86 1.30 11.05
CA THR A 6 -8.34 2.19 10.00
C THR A 6 -6.90 1.84 9.65
N LEU A 7 -6.04 1.57 10.64
CA LEU A 7 -4.69 1.06 10.39
C LEU A 7 -4.73 -0.27 9.65
N THR A 8 -5.52 -1.23 10.15
CA THR A 8 -5.65 -2.57 9.54
C THR A 8 -6.07 -2.47 8.08
N TYR A 9 -7.04 -1.60 7.77
CA TYR A 9 -7.49 -1.36 6.39
C TYR A 9 -6.35 -0.93 5.44
N TYR A 10 -5.48 -0.01 5.87
CA TYR A 10 -4.36 0.43 5.02
C TYR A 10 -3.28 -0.64 4.87
N LEU A 11 -3.04 -1.43 5.92
CA LEU A 11 -2.09 -2.55 5.86
C LEU A 11 -2.57 -3.62 4.88
N GLU A 12 -3.83 -4.03 4.98
CA GLU A 12 -4.43 -5.00 4.05
C GLU A 12 -4.41 -4.49 2.60
N MET A 13 -4.68 -3.19 2.38
CA MET A 13 -4.61 -2.58 1.05
C MET A 13 -3.21 -2.70 0.43
N ILE A 14 -2.16 -2.53 1.23
CA ILE A 14 -0.77 -2.68 0.78
C ILE A 14 -0.44 -4.15 0.50
N GLU A 15 -0.83 -5.07 1.39
CA GLU A 15 -0.53 -6.49 1.22
C GLU A 15 -1.24 -7.08 -0.01
N GLN A 16 -2.47 -6.66 -0.24
CA GLN A 16 -3.29 -7.09 -1.37
C GLN A 16 -2.96 -6.35 -2.68
N ALA A 17 -2.04 -5.38 -2.67
CA ALA A 17 -1.63 -4.69 -3.87
C ALA A 17 -1.08 -5.69 -4.91
N PRO A 18 -1.71 -5.81 -6.09
CA PRO A 18 -1.36 -6.86 -7.04
C PRO A 18 -0.08 -6.55 -7.81
N SER A 19 0.41 -5.31 -7.78
CA SER A 19 1.64 -4.91 -8.46
C SER A 19 2.35 -3.71 -7.82
N TYR A 20 3.57 -3.46 -8.28
CA TYR A 20 4.32 -2.26 -7.91
C TYR A 20 3.64 -0.97 -8.38
N GLN A 21 2.94 -0.99 -9.52
CA GLN A 21 2.14 0.17 -9.95
C GLN A 21 1.04 0.52 -8.95
N ASP A 22 0.37 -0.49 -8.38
CA ASP A 22 -0.64 -0.27 -7.34
C ASP A 22 -0.01 0.27 -6.06
N LEU A 23 1.18 -0.23 -5.68
CA LEU A 23 1.95 0.35 -4.58
C LEU A 23 2.30 1.81 -4.83
N VAL A 24 2.72 2.19 -6.03
CA VAL A 24 3.00 3.59 -6.39
C VAL A 24 1.71 4.43 -6.32
N PHE A 25 0.59 3.89 -6.77
CA PHE A 25 -0.71 4.55 -6.63
C PHE A 25 -1.07 4.80 -5.17
N ILE A 26 -0.95 3.77 -4.31
CA ILE A 26 -1.19 3.88 -2.87
C ILE A 26 -0.29 4.96 -2.27
N ARG A 27 1.01 4.96 -2.58
CA ARG A 27 1.95 5.97 -2.08
C ARG A 27 1.54 7.39 -2.46
N ASN A 28 1.08 7.60 -3.69
CA ASN A 28 0.78 8.94 -4.20
C ASN A 28 -0.62 9.45 -3.87
N ARG A 29 -1.59 8.56 -3.60
CA ARG A 29 -2.99 8.93 -3.36
C ARG A 29 -3.44 8.74 -1.91
N ILE A 30 -2.82 7.82 -1.18
CA ILE A 30 -3.32 7.34 0.12
C ILE A 30 -2.42 7.80 1.27
N PHE A 31 -1.13 8.00 1.05
CA PHE A 31 -0.23 8.42 2.13
C PHE A 31 -0.58 9.78 2.72
N ASP A 32 -1.02 10.75 1.91
CA ASP A 32 -1.47 12.05 2.42
C ASP A 32 -2.66 11.89 3.40
N ALA A 33 -3.59 10.99 3.08
CA ALA A 33 -4.73 10.69 3.96
C ALA A 33 -4.30 9.93 5.22
N VAL A 34 -3.37 8.98 5.10
CA VAL A 34 -2.77 8.25 6.23
C VAL A 34 -2.09 9.22 7.19
N GLU A 35 -1.27 10.13 6.69
CA GLU A 35 -0.56 11.13 7.51
C GLU A 35 -1.51 12.13 8.20
N ALA A 36 -2.66 12.41 7.60
CA ALA A 36 -3.68 13.29 8.17
C ALA A 36 -4.58 12.60 9.21
N THR A 37 -4.73 11.27 9.15
CA THR A 37 -5.73 10.54 9.95
C THR A 37 -5.15 9.66 11.04
N LEU A 38 -3.92 9.17 10.87
CA LEU A 38 -3.29 8.25 11.79
C LEU A 38 -2.22 8.94 12.65
N PRO A 39 -2.01 8.47 13.90
CA PRO A 39 -0.88 8.91 14.69
C PRO A 39 0.43 8.49 14.02
N LYS A 40 1.50 9.20 14.34
CA LYS A 40 2.81 9.02 13.69
C LYS A 40 3.32 7.57 13.73
N GLU A 41 3.12 6.87 14.84
CA GLU A 41 3.54 5.47 15.00
C GLU A 41 2.87 4.53 13.99
N ASP A 42 1.59 4.76 13.71
CA ASP A 42 0.80 4.00 12.74
C ASP A 42 1.18 4.37 11.30
N VAL A 43 1.43 5.67 11.04
CA VAL A 43 1.93 6.14 9.74
C VAL A 43 3.28 5.49 9.42
N ASP A 44 4.20 5.44 10.38
CA ASP A 44 5.50 4.80 10.22
C ASP A 44 5.33 3.29 9.96
N THR A 45 4.36 2.66 10.60
CA THR A 45 4.00 1.25 10.36
C THR A 45 3.53 1.03 8.93
N VAL A 46 2.58 1.84 8.43
CA VAL A 46 2.09 1.79 7.04
C VAL A 46 3.23 1.99 6.04
N LYS A 47 4.08 3.00 6.25
CA LYS A 47 5.24 3.29 5.39
C LYS A 47 6.24 2.13 5.37
N ARG A 48 6.47 1.49 6.52
CA ARG A 48 7.36 0.33 6.64
C ARG A 48 6.81 -0.88 5.88
N THR A 49 5.52 -1.19 6.05
CA THR A 49 4.85 -2.28 5.33
C THR A 49 4.88 -2.06 3.82
N TRP A 50 4.57 -0.83 3.39
CA TRP A 50 4.68 -0.45 1.98
C TRP A 50 6.10 -0.64 1.44
N THR A 51 7.11 -0.20 2.19
CA THR A 51 8.52 -0.32 1.78
C THR A 51 8.96 -1.77 1.70
N ALA A 52 8.51 -2.62 2.63
CA ALA A 52 8.80 -4.05 2.60
C ALA A 52 8.18 -4.70 1.35
N ARG A 53 6.91 -4.41 1.07
CA ARG A 53 6.22 -4.94 -0.12
C ARG A 53 6.78 -4.39 -1.43
N ALA A 54 7.19 -3.13 -1.46
CA ALA A 54 7.82 -2.50 -2.63
C ALA A 54 9.21 -3.07 -2.94
N LYS A 55 9.89 -3.67 -1.95
CA LYS A 55 11.19 -4.35 -2.11
C LYS A 55 11.05 -5.85 -2.39
N ASP A 56 9.83 -6.37 -2.31
CA ASP A 56 9.55 -7.78 -2.56
C ASP A 56 9.61 -8.06 -4.06
N GLU A 57 10.63 -8.79 -4.48
CA GLU A 57 10.88 -9.15 -5.88
C GLU A 57 9.78 -10.07 -6.46
N SER A 58 8.93 -10.67 -5.61
CA SER A 58 7.77 -11.44 -6.05
C SER A 58 6.61 -10.57 -6.52
N VAL A 59 6.62 -9.27 -6.20
CA VAL A 59 5.59 -8.33 -6.64
C VAL A 59 5.83 -7.99 -8.11
N PRO A 60 4.90 -8.30 -9.01
CA PRO A 60 5.06 -7.95 -10.41
C PRO A 60 5.05 -6.43 -10.58
N VAL A 61 5.82 -5.92 -11.54
CA VAL A 61 5.91 -4.47 -11.79
C VAL A 61 4.55 -3.90 -12.23
N VAL A 62 3.81 -4.65 -13.04
CA VAL A 62 2.48 -4.30 -13.54
C VAL A 62 1.44 -5.34 -13.11
N PRO A 63 0.16 -4.95 -12.96
CA PRO A 63 -0.90 -5.89 -12.61
C PRO A 63 -1.00 -7.04 -13.62
N PRO A 64 -1.25 -8.28 -13.16
CA PRO A 64 -1.49 -9.40 -14.04
C PRO A 64 -2.71 -9.11 -14.93
N GLY A 65 -2.51 -9.15 -16.26
CA GLY A 65 -3.54 -8.86 -17.25
C GLY A 65 -3.36 -7.54 -18.01
N GLN A 66 -2.50 -6.64 -17.56
CA GLN A 66 -2.25 -5.35 -18.25
C GLN A 66 -1.26 -5.46 -19.43
N GLY A 67 -0.72 -6.66 -19.69
CA GLY A 67 0.33 -6.92 -20.69
C GLY A 67 -0.10 -7.68 -21.96
N LYS A 68 -1.40 -7.91 -22.21
CA LYS A 68 -1.87 -8.54 -23.45
C LYS A 68 -3.17 -7.91 -23.94
N THR A 69 -3.07 -6.73 -24.52
CA THR A 69 -3.91 -6.41 -25.68
C THR A 69 -3.16 -6.87 -26.92
N ALA A 70 -3.90 -7.58 -27.78
CA ALA A 70 -3.46 -8.34 -28.95
C ALA A 70 -2.52 -7.62 -29.93
#